data_AF-A0A2E2WJ23-F1
#
_entry.id   AF-A0A2E2WJ23-F1
#
_cell.length_a   1.000
_cell.length_b   1.000
_cell.length_c   1.000
_cell.angle_alpha   90.00
_cell.angle_beta   90.00
_cell.angle_gamma   90.00
#
_symmetry.space_group_name_H-M   'P 1'
#
loop_
_entity.id
_entity.type
_entity.pdbx_description
1 polymer ?
#
loop_
_entity_poly.entity_id
_entity_poly.type
_entity_poly.pdbx_seq_one_letter_code
_entity_poly.pdbx_strand_id
1 'polypeptide(L)'
;MDILLEKEMLAAIGILFMLTSYGIYIHSIFKGQTRPHPFSWFIWGLLTTIGFFAQISDGAGIGSIITLASAFISFFIAGIGYIKRKNIT
;
A
#
# COMPACT_ATOMS: atom_id res chain seq x y z
N MET A 1 10.87 27.56 11.13
CA MET A 1 10.95 26.19 10.59
C MET A 1 9.96 26.15 9.45
N ASP A 2 10.41 25.87 8.24
CA ASP A 2 9.62 26.10 7.02
C ASP A 2 8.54 25.01 6.85
N ILE A 3 7.34 25.42 6.44
CA ILE A 3 6.19 24.52 6.22
C ILE A 3 6.52 23.36 5.25
N LEU A 4 7.46 23.56 4.32
CA LEU A 4 7.92 22.53 3.41
C LEU A 4 8.69 21.42 4.13
N LEU A 5 9.53 21.76 5.11
CA LEU A 5 10.28 20.80 5.92
C LEU A 5 9.34 19.93 6.75
N GLU A 6 8.24 20.50 7.26
CA GLU A 6 7.24 19.74 8.03
C GLU A 6 6.53 18.67 7.17
N LYS A 7 6.15 19.01 5.93
CA LYS A 7 5.51 18.07 5.00
C LYS A 7 6.44 16.93 4.59
N GLU A 8 7.72 17.22 4.35
CA GLU A 8 8.73 16.23 4.01
C GLU A 8 9.00 15.26 5.18
N MET A 9 9.07 15.79 6.41
CA MET A 9 9.22 14.95 7.62
C MET A 9 8.03 14.03 7.82
N LEU A 10 6.79 14.53 7.69
CA LEU A 10 5.58 13.71 7.80
C LEU A 10 5.53 12.65 6.69
N ALA A 11 5.92 13.01 5.47
CA ALA A 11 6.00 12.05 4.37
C ALA A 11 7.05 10.95 4.65
N ALA A 12 8.23 11.31 5.15
CA ALA A 12 9.27 10.34 5.50
C ALA A 12 8.81 9.37 6.60
N ILE A 13 8.17 9.88 7.66
CA ILE A 13 7.58 9.05 8.72
C ILE A 13 6.48 8.15 8.16
N GLY A 14 5.61 8.67 7.30
CA GLY A 14 4.56 7.91 6.64
C GLY A 14 5.11 6.77 5.78
N ILE A 15 6.19 7.02 5.02
CA ILE A 15 6.89 5.99 4.23
C ILE A 15 7.47 4.91 5.15
N LEU A 16 8.09 5.27 6.27
CA LEU A 16 8.63 4.30 7.23
C LEU A 16 7.53 3.39 7.82
N PHE A 17 6.39 3.97 8.20
CA PHE A 17 5.25 3.18 8.69
C PHE A 17 4.66 2.28 7.60
N MET A 18 4.50 2.80 6.38
CA MET A 18 4.02 2.04 5.24
C MET A 18 4.91 0.82 4.97
N LEU A 19 6.23 1.04 4.84
CA LEU A 19 7.20 -0.03 4.56
C LEU A 19 7.24 -1.07 5.68
N THR A 20 7.24 -0.63 6.94
CA THR A 20 7.26 -1.54 8.10
C THR A 20 5.99 -2.38 8.14
N SER A 21 4.82 -1.75 7.98
CA SER A 21 3.52 -2.44 8.07
C SER A 21 3.33 -3.45 6.95
N TYR A 22 3.56 -3.04 5.69
CA TYR A 22 3.46 -3.95 4.56
C TYR A 22 4.56 -5.01 4.58
N GLY A 23 5.78 -4.68 5.00
CA GLY A 23 6.87 -5.64 5.16
C GLY A 23 6.51 -6.77 6.14
N ILE A 24 5.98 -6.42 7.32
CA ILE A 24 5.53 -7.39 8.31
C ILE A 24 4.38 -8.25 7.76
N TYR A 25 3.40 -7.63 7.09
CA TYR A 25 2.25 -8.34 6.54
C TYR A 25 2.64 -9.29 5.39
N ILE A 26 3.51 -8.86 4.48
CA ILE A 26 4.01 -9.70 3.39
C ILE A 26 4.82 -10.87 3.96
N HIS A 27 5.65 -10.62 4.97
CA HIS A 27 6.40 -11.69 5.66
C HIS A 27 5.48 -12.74 6.30
N SER A 28 4.39 -12.33 6.94
CA SER A 28 3.42 -13.27 7.53
C SER A 28 2.70 -14.12 6.47
N ILE A 29 2.46 -13.57 5.27
CA ILE A 29 1.92 -14.33 4.12
C ILE A 29 2.89 -15.41 3.65
N PHE A 30 4.19 -15.09 3.58
CA PHE A 30 5.20 -16.07 3.20
C PHE A 30 5.38 -17.16 4.25
N LYS A 31 5.27 -16.81 5.54
CA LYS A 31 5.21 -17.78 6.65
C LYS A 31 3.93 -18.61 6.72
N GLY A 32 2.93 -18.34 5.88
CA GLY A 32 1.65 -19.06 5.89
C GLY A 32 0.73 -18.71 7.06
N GLN A 33 1.09 -17.72 7.88
CA GLN A 33 0.29 -17.22 8.99
C GLN A 33 -0.90 -16.37 8.50
N THR A 34 -0.77 -15.80 7.31
CA THR A 34 -1.78 -14.95 6.70
C THR A 34 -2.10 -15.44 5.29
N ARG A 35 -3.39 -15.53 4.96
CA ARG A 35 -3.88 -15.90 3.64
C ARG A 35 -4.69 -14.73 3.08
N PRO A 36 -4.11 -13.88 2.23
CA PRO A 36 -4.79 -12.68 1.76
C PRO A 36 -5.89 -13.07 0.77
N HIS A 37 -7.09 -12.51 0.94
CA HIS A 37 -8.20 -12.72 0.02
C HIS A 37 -7.98 -11.87 -1.25
N PRO A 38 -7.78 -12.47 -2.45
CA PRO A 38 -7.32 -11.73 -3.63
C PRO A 38 -8.28 -10.62 -4.06
N PHE A 39 -9.59 -10.91 -4.01
CA PHE A 39 -10.63 -9.97 -4.40
C PHE A 39 -10.64 -8.71 -3.51
N SER A 40 -10.45 -8.88 -2.20
CA SER A 40 -10.45 -7.77 -1.26
C SER A 40 -9.25 -6.86 -1.47
N TRP A 41 -8.06 -7.45 -1.65
CA TRP A 41 -6.84 -6.71 -1.93
C TRP A 41 -6.85 -6.01 -3.29
N PHE A 42 -7.52 -6.61 -4.28
CA PHE A 42 -7.74 -5.98 -5.57
C PHE A 42 -8.65 -4.75 -5.48
N ILE A 43 -9.76 -4.84 -4.74
CA ILE A 43 -10.64 -3.69 -4.48
C ILE A 43 -9.87 -2.57 -3.76
N TRP A 44 -9.07 -2.91 -2.76
CA TRP A 44 -8.24 -1.92 -2.08
C TRP A 44 -7.24 -1.26 -3.03
N GLY A 45 -6.56 -2.04 -3.88
CA GLY A 45 -5.68 -1.47 -4.91
C GLY A 45 -6.40 -0.49 -5.83
N LEU A 46 -7.62 -0.80 -6.28
CA LEU A 46 -8.43 0.09 -7.10
C LEU A 46 -8.85 1.37 -6.36
N LEU A 47 -9.42 1.24 -5.16
CA LEU A 47 -9.85 2.40 -4.36
C LEU A 47 -8.68 3.31 -4.00
N THR A 48 -7.53 2.75 -3.65
CA THR A 48 -6.32 3.52 -3.35
C THR A 48 -5.77 4.19 -4.61
N THR A 49 -5.86 3.56 -5.79
CA THR A 49 -5.50 4.19 -7.07
C THR A 49 -6.39 5.40 -7.37
N ILE A 50 -7.71 5.26 -7.18
CA ILE A 50 -8.66 6.38 -7.33
C ILE A 50 -8.32 7.49 -6.34
N GLY A 51 -8.06 7.13 -5.08
CA GLY A 51 -7.65 8.07 -4.03
C GLY A 51 -6.35 8.80 -4.35
N PHE A 52 -5.38 8.13 -4.98
CA PHE A 52 -4.16 8.78 -5.46
C PHE A 52 -4.46 9.85 -6.52
N PHE A 53 -5.28 9.53 -7.52
CA PHE A 53 -5.63 10.51 -8.54
C PHE A 53 -6.43 11.70 -7.97
N ALA A 54 -7.32 11.44 -7.00
CA ALA A 54 -8.01 12.52 -6.27
C ALA A 54 -7.02 13.41 -5.49
N GLN A 55 -6.03 12.82 -4.83
CA GLN A 55 -4.99 13.59 -4.14
C GLN A 55 -4.16 14.44 -5.11
N ILE A 56 -3.83 13.91 -6.29
CA ILE A 56 -3.11 14.66 -7.33
C ILE A 56 -3.97 15.80 -7.88
N SER A 57 -5.28 15.59 -8.11
CA SER A 57 -6.16 16.66 -8.59
C SER A 57 -6.31 17.81 -7.58
N ASP A 58 -6.17 17.51 -6.29
CA ASP A 58 -6.27 18.50 -5.20
C ASP A 58 -4.91 19.11 -4.81
N GLY A 59 -3.83 18.79 -5.52
CA GLY A 59 -2.50 19.37 -5.28
C GLY A 59 -1.79 18.85 -4.02
N ALA A 60 -2.06 17.61 -3.59
CA ALA A 60 -1.52 17.01 -2.37
C ALA A 60 0.02 16.88 -2.33
N GLY A 61 0.71 17.03 -3.47
CA GLY A 61 2.17 17.02 -3.55
C GLY A 61 2.78 15.69 -3.09
N ILE A 62 3.87 15.77 -2.31
CA ILE A 62 4.69 14.59 -1.96
C ILE A 62 3.96 13.53 -1.13
N GLY A 63 2.90 13.89 -0.38
CA GLY A 63 2.11 12.93 0.39
C GLY A 63 1.41 11.88 -0.48
N SER A 64 1.08 12.23 -1.74
CA SER A 64 0.40 11.34 -2.67
C SER A 64 1.22 10.10 -3.05
N ILE A 65 2.55 10.15 -2.93
CA ILE A 65 3.43 9.03 -3.27
C ILE A 65 3.18 7.80 -2.39
N ILE A 66 2.81 8.02 -1.12
CA ILE A 66 2.50 6.96 -0.16
C ILE A 66 1.23 6.22 -0.61
N THR A 67 0.24 6.96 -1.09
CA THR A 67 -1.02 6.41 -1.62
C THR A 67 -0.75 5.58 -2.87
N LEU A 68 0.04 6.09 -3.81
CA LEU A 68 0.42 5.35 -5.02
C LEU A 68 1.17 4.05 -4.68
N ALA A 69 2.17 4.12 -3.80
CA ALA A 69 2.91 2.94 -3.35
C ALA A 69 2.00 1.91 -2.67
N SER A 70 1.07 2.36 -1.84
CA SER A 70 0.07 1.49 -1.19
C SER A 70 -0.85 0.79 -2.20
N ALA A 71 -1.22 1.47 -3.29
CA ALA A 71 -1.99 0.87 -4.37
C ALA A 71 -1.22 -0.27 -5.06
N PHE A 72 0.04 -0.02 -5.43
CA PHE A 72 0.91 -1.06 -6.02
C PHE A 72 1.09 -2.27 -5.09
N ILE A 73 1.36 -2.02 -3.81
CA ILE A 73 1.52 -3.10 -2.82
C ILE A 73 0.20 -3.90 -2.67
N SER A 74 -0.95 -3.22 -2.71
CA SER A 74 -2.25 -3.90 -2.62
C SER A 74 -2.50 -4.83 -3.81
N PHE A 75 -2.18 -4.40 -5.03
CA PHE A 75 -2.23 -5.28 -6.22
C PHE A 75 -1.23 -6.43 -6.14
N PHE A 76 -0.02 -6.18 -5.64
CA PHE A 76 0.96 -7.24 -5.39
C PHE A 76 0.41 -8.29 -4.40
N ILE A 77 -0.21 -7.83 -3.30
CA ILE A 77 -0.82 -8.72 -2.30
C ILE A 77 -2.01 -9.52 -2.89
N ALA A 78 -2.80 -8.90 -3.77
CA ALA A 78 -3.85 -9.60 -4.50
C ALA A 78 -3.27 -10.73 -5.37
N GLY A 79 -2.17 -10.46 -6.07
CA GLY A 79 -1.45 -11.42 -6.91
C GLY A 79 -0.91 -12.61 -6.10
N ILE A 80 -0.18 -12.37 -5.01
CA ILE A 80 0.35 -13.44 -4.15
C ILE A 80 -0.79 -14.25 -3.52
N GLY A 81 -1.90 -13.60 -3.14
CA GLY A 81 -3.08 -14.29 -2.63
C GLY A 81 -3.69 -15.24 -3.66
N TYR A 82 -3.79 -14.79 -4.91
CA TYR A 82 -4.35 -15.59 -6.00
C TYR A 82 -3.49 -16.82 -6.29
N ILE A 83 -2.16 -16.63 -6.34
CA ILE A 83 -1.21 -17.73 -6.58
C ILE A 83 -1.23 -18.71 -5.39
N LYS A 84 -1.10 -18.23 -4.16
CA LYS A 84 -1.07 -19.11 -2.97
C LYS A 84 -2.38 -19.84 -2.74
N ARG A 85 -3.54 -19.30 -3.14
CA ARG A 85 -4.84 -20.01 -3.07
C ARG A 85 -4.86 -21.24 -3.98
N LYS A 86 -4.30 -21.15 -5.19
CA LYS A 86 -4.22 -22.28 -6.13
C LYS A 86 -3.40 -23.45 -5.62
N ASN A 87 -2.46 -23.23 -4.69
CA ASN A 87 -1.60 -24.28 -4.16
C ASN A 87 -2.24 -25.11 -3.01
N ILE A 88 -3.44 -24.75 -2.56
CA ILE A 88 -4.13 -25.38 -1.42
C ILE A 88 -5.46 -26.03 -1.86
N THR A 89 -5.81 -25.93 -3.16
CA THR A 89 -7.01 -26.54 -3.76
C THR A 89 -6.57 -27.45 -4.89
#